data_AF-A0AB36TH70-F1
#
_entry.id   AF-A0AB36TH70-F1
#
_cell.length_a   1.000
_cell.length_b   1.000
_cell.length_c   1.000
_cell.angle_alpha   90.00
_cell.angle_beta   90.00
_cell.angle_gamma   90.00
#
_symmetry.space_group_name_H-M   'P 1'
#
loop_
_entity.id
_entity.type
_entity.pdbx_description
1 polymer ?
#
loop_
_entity_poly.entity_id
_entity_poly.type
_entity_poly.pdbx_seq_one_letter_code
_entity_poly.pdbx_strand_id
1 'polypeptide(L)'
;MNYQEIEKLKAVLTKMMKKGCMLMIPAYGAEGRIVSIGFRPYWTNPGDSKIEKLEINFVDNRGRVVPLCIYSIIGYEIVSFEGRSLEDAKNISLDIHSYANVKGRKAEKYDTLHLEIGEISDE
;
A
#
# COMPACT_ATOMS: atom_id res chain seq x y z
N MET A 1 13.44 -3.67 5.38
CA MET A 1 13.43 -3.84 3.92
C MET A 1 14.80 -3.51 3.35
N ASN A 2 15.14 -4.06 2.18
CA ASN A 2 16.28 -3.66 1.36
C ASN A 2 15.82 -2.86 0.14
N TYR A 3 16.78 -2.32 -0.62
CA TYR A 3 16.52 -1.54 -1.83
C TYR A 3 15.60 -2.26 -2.86
N GLN A 4 15.83 -3.55 -3.10
CA GLN A 4 15.04 -4.31 -4.08
C GLN A 4 13.60 -4.49 -3.63
N GLU A 5 13.38 -4.72 -2.33
CA GLU A 5 12.04 -4.82 -1.75
C GLU A 5 11.30 -3.48 -1.84
N ILE A 6 11.97 -2.36 -1.58
CA ILE A 6 11.39 -1.02 -1.72
C ILE A 6 10.95 -0.77 -3.17
N GLU A 7 11.84 -1.00 -4.14
CA GLU A 7 11.52 -0.80 -5.56
C GLU A 7 10.41 -1.74 -6.03
N LYS A 8 10.38 -2.99 -5.56
CA LYS A 8 9.31 -3.93 -5.87
C LYS A 8 7.96 -3.44 -5.35
N LEU A 9 7.88 -2.98 -4.10
CA LEU A 9 6.64 -2.42 -3.55
C LEU A 9 6.18 -1.18 -4.35
N LYS A 10 7.11 -0.27 -4.66
CA LYS A 10 6.82 0.92 -5.47
C LYS A 10 6.25 0.55 -6.83
N ALA A 11 6.86 -0.40 -7.51
CA ALA A 11 6.45 -0.86 -8.83
C ALA A 11 5.04 -1.48 -8.80
N VAL A 12 4.76 -2.36 -7.83
CA VAL A 12 3.46 -3.03 -7.66
C VAL A 12 2.36 -2.02 -7.43
N LEU A 13 2.52 -1.14 -6.44
CA LEU A 13 1.53 -0.12 -6.11
C LEU A 13 1.28 0.82 -7.29
N THR A 14 2.35 1.30 -7.93
CA THR A 14 2.24 2.18 -9.11
C THR A 14 1.52 1.49 -10.27
N LYS A 15 1.73 0.18 -10.46
CA LYS A 15 1.04 -0.60 -11.49
C LYS A 15 -0.45 -0.69 -11.19
N MET A 16 -0.84 -0.97 -9.95
CA MET A 16 -2.25 -1.01 -9.55
C MET A 16 -2.95 0.34 -9.71
N MET A 17 -2.27 1.44 -9.35
CA MET A 17 -2.75 2.79 -9.64
C MET A 17 -2.97 3.00 -11.15
N LYS A 18 -2.01 2.63 -12.01
CA LYS A 18 -2.12 2.78 -13.46
C LYS A 18 -3.29 2.00 -14.07
N LYS A 19 -3.62 0.83 -13.48
CA LYS A 19 -4.79 0.04 -13.84
C LYS A 19 -6.11 0.67 -13.38
N GLY A 20 -6.07 1.67 -12.49
CA GLY A 20 -7.26 2.27 -11.90
C GLY A 20 -7.95 1.35 -10.90
N CYS A 21 -7.19 0.49 -10.21
CA CYS A 21 -7.72 -0.42 -9.20
C CYS A 21 -8.44 0.31 -8.06
N MET A 22 -9.39 -0.38 -7.43
CA MET A 22 -10.00 -0.03 -6.16
C MET A 22 -9.05 -0.39 -5.02
N LEU A 23 -8.96 0.50 -4.04
CA LEU A 23 -8.37 0.25 -2.74
C LEU A 23 -9.50 0.02 -1.74
N MET A 24 -9.36 -1.00 -0.90
CA MET A 24 -10.16 -1.20 0.31
C MET A 24 -9.23 -1.29 1.52
N ILE A 25 -9.62 -0.62 2.59
CA ILE A 25 -8.91 -0.57 3.87
C ILE A 25 -9.85 -1.07 4.96
N PRO A 26 -9.89 -2.40 5.23
CA PRO A 26 -10.87 -2.99 6.13
C PRO A 26 -10.87 -2.36 7.54
N ALA A 27 -9.68 -2.01 8.06
CA ALA A 27 -9.52 -1.39 9.37
C ALA A 27 -10.27 -0.05 9.53
N TYR A 28 -10.56 0.64 8.43
CA TYR A 28 -11.25 1.94 8.43
C TYR A 28 -12.60 1.91 7.73
N GLY A 29 -13.03 0.77 7.17
CA GLY A 29 -14.22 0.67 6.33
C GLY A 29 -14.19 1.67 5.16
N ALA A 30 -13.00 1.95 4.63
CA ALA A 30 -12.78 2.93 3.59
C ALA A 30 -12.44 2.23 2.27
N GLU A 31 -13.08 2.67 1.19
CA GLU A 31 -12.84 2.15 -0.15
C GLU A 31 -12.88 3.27 -1.20
N GLY A 32 -12.23 3.03 -2.33
CA GLY A 32 -12.33 3.91 -3.49
C GLY A 32 -11.26 3.67 -4.54
N ARG A 33 -11.42 4.33 -5.69
CA ARG A 33 -10.51 4.16 -6.83
C ARG A 33 -9.20 4.88 -6.58
N ILE A 34 -8.08 4.20 -6.73
CA ILE A 34 -6.75 4.82 -6.60
C ILE A 34 -6.54 5.82 -7.73
N VAL A 35 -6.19 7.07 -7.36
CA VAL A 35 -5.90 8.14 -8.33
C VAL A 35 -4.45 8.60 -8.32
N SER A 36 -3.74 8.48 -7.20
CA SER A 36 -2.31 8.72 -7.15
C SER A 36 -1.62 7.96 -6.03
N ILE A 37 -0.34 7.67 -6.23
CA ILE A 37 0.55 7.09 -5.22
C ILE A 37 1.85 7.90 -5.17
N GLY A 38 2.23 8.30 -3.97
CA GLY A 38 3.45 9.04 -3.67
C GLY A 38 4.35 8.31 -2.68
N PHE A 39 5.66 8.42 -2.89
CA PHE A 39 6.67 7.81 -2.02
C PHE A 39 7.69 8.86 -1.55
N ARG A 40 8.12 8.73 -0.29
CA ARG A 40 9.29 9.42 0.26
C ARG A 40 10.26 8.39 0.87
N PRO A 41 11.53 8.34 0.44
CA PRO A 41 12.09 9.06 -0.69
C PRO A 41 11.49 8.58 -2.03
N TYR A 42 11.43 9.46 -3.02
CA TYR A 42 10.99 9.10 -4.38
C TYR A 42 12.03 8.19 -5.04
N TRP A 43 13.29 8.63 -5.06
CA TRP A 43 14.43 7.82 -5.49
C TRP A 43 14.92 6.95 -4.34
N THR A 44 14.96 5.64 -4.55
CA THR A 44 15.53 4.72 -3.56
C THR A 44 17.05 4.67 -3.74
N ASN A 45 17.78 4.67 -2.64
CA ASN A 45 19.22 4.45 -2.60
C ASN A 45 19.54 3.05 -2.10
N PRO A 46 20.68 2.44 -2.47
CA PRO A 46 21.08 1.13 -1.95
C PRO A 46 21.16 1.04 -0.41
N GLY A 47 21.38 2.17 0.27
CA GLY A 47 21.39 2.27 1.74
C GLY A 47 20.01 2.46 2.39
N ASP A 48 18.95 2.64 1.59
CA ASP A 48 17.60 2.80 2.14
C ASP A 48 17.10 1.47 2.70
N SER A 49 16.57 1.52 3.92
CA SER A 49 16.03 0.36 4.63
C SER A 49 14.54 0.46 4.94
N LYS A 50 13.92 1.60 4.60
CA LYS A 50 12.53 1.94 4.86
C LYS A 50 11.98 2.94 3.84
N ILE A 51 10.66 3.02 3.74
CA ILE A 51 9.94 4.12 3.08
C ILE A 51 9.44 5.05 4.19
N GLU A 52 9.90 6.30 4.18
CA GLU A 52 9.50 7.30 5.19
C GLU A 52 8.02 7.64 5.12
N LYS A 53 7.48 7.74 3.89
CA LYS A 53 6.06 8.01 3.66
C LYS A 53 5.58 7.32 2.39
N LEU A 54 4.48 6.59 2.50
CA LEU A 54 3.62 6.18 1.40
C LEU A 54 2.33 6.98 1.50
N GLU A 55 1.97 7.64 0.41
CA GLU A 55 0.69 8.33 0.28
C GLU A 55 -0.10 7.68 -0.84
N ILE A 56 -1.30 7.19 -0.55
CA ILE A 56 -2.24 6.67 -1.55
C ILE A 56 -3.45 7.58 -1.51
N ASN A 57 -3.71 8.28 -2.61
CA ASN A 57 -4.92 9.07 -2.77
C ASN A 57 -5.93 8.24 -3.55
N PHE A 58 -7.14 8.12 -3.01
CA PHE A 58 -8.23 7.41 -3.66
C PHE A 58 -9.50 8.27 -3.66
N VAL A 59 -10.37 8.04 -4.65
CA VAL A 59 -11.67 8.71 -4.74
C VAL A 59 -12.73 7.78 -4.20
N ASP A 60 -13.39 8.21 -3.12
CA ASP A 60 -14.48 7.46 -2.51
C ASP A 60 -15.76 7.48 -3.36
N ASN A 61 -16.77 6.70 -2.96
CA ASN A 61 -18.07 6.66 -3.63
C ASN A 61 -18.84 8.00 -3.63
N ARG A 62 -18.40 9.01 -2.86
CA ARG A 62 -18.95 10.37 -2.85
C ARG A 62 -18.17 11.32 -3.76
N GLY A 63 -17.18 10.82 -4.51
CA GLY A 63 -16.33 11.63 -5.38
C GLY A 63 -15.30 12.47 -4.62
N ARG A 64 -15.04 12.18 -3.33
CA ARG A 64 -14.05 12.90 -2.53
C ARG A 64 -12.70 12.24 -2.66
N VAL A 65 -11.65 13.05 -2.83
CA VAL A 65 -10.26 12.56 -2.75
C VAL A 65 -9.89 12.39 -1.28
N VAL A 66 -9.58 11.16 -0.89
CA VAL A 66 -9.19 10.78 0.47
C VAL A 66 -7.71 10.33 0.46
N PRO A 67 -6.83 11.00 1.24
CA PRO A 67 -5.45 10.58 1.37
C PRO A 67 -5.28 9.52 2.47
N LEU A 68 -4.68 8.38 2.13
CA LEU A 68 -4.10 7.43 3.09
C LEU A 68 -2.59 7.71 3.20
N CYS A 69 -2.13 8.12 4.38
CA CYS A 69 -0.71 8.34 4.66
C CYS A 69 -0.19 7.29 5.65
N ILE A 70 0.79 6.50 5.21
CA ILE A 70 1.49 5.52 6.05
C ILE A 70 2.94 5.97 6.19
N TYR A 71 3.42 6.05 7.43
CA TYR A 71 4.76 6.53 7.74
C TYR A 71 5.67 5.40 8.22
N SER A 72 6.97 5.56 8.02
CA SER A 72 7.98 4.66 8.58
C SER A 72 7.75 3.18 8.25
N ILE A 73 7.50 2.89 6.97
CA ILE A 73 7.29 1.53 6.47
C ILE A 73 8.61 0.80 6.44
N ILE A 74 8.68 -0.29 7.18
CA ILE A 74 9.90 -1.09 7.40
C ILE A 74 9.81 -2.48 6.78
N GLY A 75 8.59 -2.90 6.43
CA GLY A 75 8.27 -4.20 5.87
C GLY A 75 6.93 -4.16 5.16
N TYR A 76 6.72 -5.14 4.28
CA TYR A 76 5.42 -5.46 3.74
C TYR A 76 5.36 -6.97 3.44
N GLU A 77 4.16 -7.52 3.41
CA GLU A 77 3.90 -8.91 3.05
C GLU A 77 2.75 -8.98 2.04
N ILE A 78 2.93 -9.74 0.96
CA ILE A 78 1.84 -10.02 0.02
C ILE A 78 1.12 -11.24 0.56
N VAL A 79 -0.03 -11.01 1.20
CA VAL A 79 -0.84 -12.05 1.83
C VAL A 79 -1.45 -12.98 0.79
N SER A 80 -1.95 -12.40 -0.30
CA SER A 80 -2.47 -13.14 -1.45
C SER A 80 -2.46 -12.27 -2.71
N PHE A 81 -2.48 -12.93 -3.87
CA PHE A 81 -2.72 -12.23 -5.13
C PHE A 81 -3.41 -13.17 -6.13
N GLU A 82 -4.22 -12.59 -7.00
CA GLU A 82 -4.88 -13.32 -8.09
C GLU A 82 -4.18 -13.04 -9.42
N GLY A 83 -3.34 -13.98 -9.85
CA GLY A 83 -2.60 -13.90 -11.11
C GLY A 83 -1.56 -15.01 -11.23
N ARG A 84 -0.94 -15.12 -12.41
CA ARG A 84 0.20 -16.05 -12.62
C ARG A 84 1.49 -15.53 -12.00
N SER A 85 1.59 -14.21 -11.87
CA SER A 85 2.69 -13.49 -11.28
C SER A 85 2.14 -12.27 -10.55
N LEU A 86 2.92 -11.69 -9.64
CA LEU A 86 2.56 -10.43 -8.99
C LEU A 86 2.42 -9.29 -10.02
N GLU A 87 3.14 -9.39 -11.12
CA GLU A 87 3.05 -8.43 -12.22
C GLU A 87 1.69 -8.55 -12.91
N ASP A 88 1.15 -9.75 -13.09
CA ASP A 88 -0.14 -9.97 -13.74
C ASP A 88 -1.32 -9.93 -12.77
N ALA A 89 -1.08 -9.62 -11.50
CA ALA A 89 -2.10 -9.64 -10.48
C ALA A 89 -3.23 -8.66 -10.81
N LYS A 90 -4.48 -9.16 -10.72
CA LYS A 90 -5.69 -8.34 -10.78
C LYS A 90 -6.06 -7.83 -9.40
N ASN A 91 -5.92 -8.71 -8.42
CA ASN A 91 -6.20 -8.46 -7.02
C ASN A 91 -4.94 -8.77 -6.20
N ILE A 92 -4.61 -7.92 -5.24
CA ILE A 92 -3.54 -8.10 -4.27
C ILE A 92 -4.07 -7.77 -2.89
N SER A 93 -3.80 -8.66 -1.94
CA SER A 93 -3.91 -8.42 -0.52
C SER A 93 -2.50 -8.19 0.04
N LEU A 94 -2.32 -7.06 0.72
CA LEU A 94 -1.02 -6.52 1.12
C LEU A 94 -1.07 -6.07 2.58
N ASP A 95 -0.19 -6.62 3.40
CA ASP A 95 0.10 -6.12 4.74
C ASP A 95 1.29 -5.15 4.68
N ILE A 96 1.12 -3.97 5.28
CA ILE A 96 2.19 -2.98 5.41
C ILE A 96 2.57 -2.87 6.88
N HIS A 97 3.84 -3.09 7.19
CA HIS A 97 4.39 -2.97 8.54
C HIS A 97 5.09 -1.62 8.72
N SER A 98 4.67 -0.88 9.74
CA SER A 98 5.19 0.43 10.10
C SER A 98 5.67 0.45 11.55
N TYR A 99 6.61 1.33 11.90
CA TYR A 99 6.93 1.53 13.31
C TYR A 99 5.69 2.03 14.06
N ALA A 100 5.32 1.33 15.13
CA ALA A 100 4.19 1.72 15.95
C ALA A 100 4.44 3.11 16.54
N ASN A 101 3.46 4.01 16.42
CA ASN A 101 3.50 5.28 17.14
C ASN A 101 3.33 4.94 18.63
N VAL A 102 4.43 4.96 19.40
CA VAL A 102 4.48 4.54 20.81
C VAL A 102 3.69 5.52 21.68
N LYS A 103 2.36 5.42 21.64
CA LYS A 103 1.40 5.94 22.63
C LYS A 103 0.13 5.07 22.61
N GLY A 104 0.22 3.77 22.95
CA GLY A 104 -1.00 3.09 23.42
C GLY A 104 -1.12 1.58 23.36
N ARG A 105 -0.35 0.82 22.56
CA ARG A 105 -0.58 -0.63 22.41
C ARG A 105 0.65 -1.45 22.81
N LYS A 106 0.57 -2.09 23.98
CA LYS A 106 1.54 -3.07 24.47
C LYS A 106 1.21 -4.44 23.86
N ALA A 107 1.88 -4.83 22.76
CA ALA A 107 2.12 -6.24 22.39
C ALA A 107 2.94 -6.39 21.10
N GLU A 108 2.74 -5.51 20.11
CA GLU A 108 3.35 -5.67 18.79
C GLU A 108 4.55 -4.74 18.60
N LYS A 109 5.63 -5.24 17.99
CA LYS A 109 6.82 -4.44 17.67
C LYS A 109 6.55 -3.39 16.59
N TYR A 110 5.50 -3.57 15.79
CA TYR A 110 5.16 -2.81 14.58
C TYR A 110 3.64 -2.72 14.44
N ASP A 111 3.14 -1.62 13.86
CA ASP A 111 1.73 -1.50 13.45
C ASP A 111 1.59 -2.08 12.03
N THR A 112 0.67 -3.03 11.86
CA THR A 112 0.36 -3.63 10.55
C THR A 112 -0.96 -3.08 10.01
N LEU A 113 -0.94 -2.59 8.78
CA LEU A 113 -2.13 -2.15 8.05
C LEU A 113 -2.39 -3.08 6.86
N HIS A 114 -3.55 -3.72 6.88
CA HIS A 114 -4.04 -4.54 5.77
C HIS A 114 -4.68 -3.68 4.68
N LEU A 115 -4.28 -3.90 3.44
CA LEU A 115 -4.82 -3.27 2.24
C LEU A 115 -5.26 -4.34 1.24
N GLU A 116 -6.40 -4.12 0.63
CA GLU A 116 -6.87 -4.91 -0.51
C GLU A 116 -6.93 -4.01 -1.73
N ILE A 117 -6.31 -4.43 -2.83
CA ILE A 117 -6.22 -3.64 -4.07
C ILE A 117 -6.65 -4.52 -5.23
N GLY A 118 -7.69 -4.13 -5.95
CA GLY A 118 -8.29 -4.95 -7.00
C GLY A 118 -8.79 -4.18 -8.21
N GLU A 119 -8.75 -4.81 -9.38
CA GLU A 119 -9.41 -4.26 -10.57
C GLU A 119 -10.93 -4.15 -10.32
N ILE A 120 -11.57 -3.11 -10.87
CA ILE A 120 -13.03 -3.03 -10.88
C ILE A 120 -13.50 -4.16 -11.78
N SER A 121 -14.18 -5.14 -11.20
CA SER A 121 -14.82 -6.20 -11.97
C SER A 121 -16.15 -5.66 -12.49
N ASP A 122 -16.26 -5.50 -13.81
CA ASP A 122 -17.56 -5.31 -14.45
C ASP A 122 -18.29 -6.66 -14.38
N GLU A 123 -19.00 -6.93 -13.28
CA GLU A 123 -20.09 -7.91 -13.26
C GLU A 123 -21.40 -7.29 -13.75
#